data_AF-A0A0M3JBZ0-F1
#
_entry.id   AF-A0A0M3JBZ0-F1
#
_cell.length_a   1.000
_cell.length_b   1.000
_cell.length_c   1.000
_cell.angle_alpha   90.00
_cell.angle_beta   90.00
_cell.angle_gamma   90.00
#
_symmetry.space_group_name_H-M   'P 1'
#
loop_
_entity.id
_entity.type
_entity.pdbx_description
1 polymer ?
#
loop_
_entity_poly.entity_id
_entity_poly.type
_entity_poly.pdbx_seq_one_letter_code
_entity_poly.pdbx_strand_id
1 'polypeptide(L)'
;MTKQAHDDTARFIYILTNGKRRYLEFEDFESMILDLINTHPSLTHLLSAVQFHMSYVEVVTCRIFWIVNRSWSGRITAQELRGSDFLEVNYD
;
A
#
# COMPACT_ATOMS: atom_id res chain seq x y z
N MET A 1 -1.43 -14.71 16.25
CA MET A 1 -1.93 -13.32 16.35
C MET A 1 -1.29 -12.69 17.59
N THR A 2 -0.36 -11.75 17.42
CA THR A 2 0.36 -11.15 18.56
C THR A 2 -0.49 -10.04 19.20
N LYS A 3 -0.58 -10.03 20.53
CA LYS A 3 -1.44 -9.20 21.41
C LYS A 3 -1.21 -7.67 21.36
N GLN A 4 -0.55 -7.13 20.34
CA GLN A 4 -0.24 -5.70 20.26
C GLN A 4 -0.70 -5.14 18.92
N ALA A 5 -1.64 -4.19 19.00
CA ALA A 5 -2.30 -3.43 17.92
C ALA A 5 -3.37 -4.19 17.13
N HIS A 6 -4.63 -3.96 17.50
CA HIS A 6 -5.84 -4.36 16.76
C HIS A 6 -6.45 -3.17 16.00
N ASP A 7 -5.61 -2.28 15.47
CA ASP A 7 -6.07 -1.15 14.65
C ASP A 7 -5.96 -1.48 13.15
N ASP A 8 -6.58 -0.63 12.33
CA ASP A 8 -6.67 -0.86 10.88
C ASP A 8 -5.29 -0.82 10.22
N THR A 9 -4.36 -0.02 10.76
CA THR A 9 -2.95 -0.03 10.33
C THR A 9 -2.31 -1.41 10.53
N ALA A 10 -2.42 -2.01 11.72
CA ALA A 10 -1.84 -3.31 11.99
C ALA A 10 -2.49 -4.41 11.13
N ARG A 11 -3.81 -4.33 10.90
CA ARG A 11 -4.53 -5.24 9.99
C ARG A 11 -4.06 -5.09 8.56
N PHE A 12 -3.91 -3.87 8.07
CA PHE A 12 -3.43 -3.57 6.72
C PHE A 12 -2.05 -4.18 6.48
N ILE A 13 -1.10 -3.96 7.40
CA ILE A 13 0.24 -4.56 7.33
C ILE A 13 0.17 -6.09 7.38
N TYR A 14 -0.67 -6.64 8.25
CA TYR A 14 -0.83 -8.09 8.35
C TYR A 14 -1.34 -8.71 7.05
N ILE A 15 -2.31 -8.07 6.39
CA ILE A 15 -2.90 -8.55 5.13
C ILE A 15 -1.84 -8.56 4.02
N LEU A 16 -1.17 -7.43 3.77
CA LEU A 16 -0.21 -7.32 2.67
C LEU A 16 1.03 -8.18 2.87
N THR A 17 1.48 -8.36 4.11
CA THR A 17 2.65 -9.22 4.40
C THR A 17 2.28 -10.69 4.58
N ASN A 18 0.99 -11.04 4.49
CA ASN A 18 0.45 -12.35 4.85
C ASN A 18 0.94 -12.82 6.25
N GLY A 19 0.96 -11.89 7.21
CA GLY A 19 1.37 -12.12 8.59
C GLY A 19 2.86 -12.40 8.82
N LYS A 20 3.70 -12.32 7.79
CA LYS A 20 5.14 -12.63 7.88
C LYS A 20 5.94 -11.54 8.60
N ARG A 21 5.52 -10.28 8.48
CA ARG A 21 6.30 -9.10 8.90
C ARG A 21 5.42 -8.07 9.60
N ARG A 22 6.06 -7.11 10.27
CA ARG A 22 5.41 -5.98 10.97
C ARG A 22 5.65 -4.63 10.28
N TYR A 23 6.12 -4.68 9.04
CA TYR A 23 6.41 -3.54 8.17
C TYR A 23 6.15 -3.97 6.73
N LEU A 24 5.96 -3.00 5.85
CA LEU A 24 5.75 -3.20 4.41
C LEU A 24 7.03 -2.84 3.65
N GLU A 25 7.41 -3.72 2.72
CA GLU A 25 8.42 -3.45 1.70
C GLU A 25 7.76 -3.07 0.37
N PHE A 26 8.56 -2.70 -0.61
CA PHE A 26 8.08 -2.16 -1.89
C PHE A 26 7.17 -3.16 -2.61
N GLU A 27 7.53 -4.43 -2.61
CA GLU A 27 6.84 -5.52 -3.30
C GLU A 27 5.50 -5.88 -2.65
N ASP A 28 5.31 -5.57 -1.36
CA ASP A 28 4.07 -5.90 -0.63
C ASP A 28 2.85 -5.13 -1.18
N PHE A 29 3.06 -4.03 -1.92
CA PHE A 29 2.00 -3.21 -2.49
C PHE A 29 1.51 -3.69 -3.87
N GLU A 30 2.25 -4.58 -4.54
CA GLU A 30 1.98 -4.98 -5.92
C GLU A 30 0.58 -5.56 -6.07
N SER A 31 0.23 -6.56 -5.25
CA SER A 31 -1.07 -7.23 -5.34
C SER A 31 -2.25 -6.28 -5.11
N MET A 32 -2.10 -5.32 -4.19
CA MET A 32 -3.15 -4.33 -3.90
C MET A 32 -3.33 -3.35 -5.06
N ILE A 33 -2.24 -2.84 -5.64
CA ILE A 33 -2.33 -1.87 -6.73
C ILE A 33 -2.83 -2.55 -8.01
N LEU A 34 -2.40 -3.79 -8.28
CA LEU A 34 -2.95 -4.58 -9.40
C LEU A 34 -4.46 -4.79 -9.25
N ASP A 35 -4.96 -5.09 -8.05
CA ASP A 35 -6.40 -5.21 -7.80
C ASP A 35 -7.13 -3.88 -8.06
N LEU A 36 -6.56 -2.74 -7.64
CA LEU A 36 -7.11 -1.41 -7.93
C LEU A 36 -7.18 -1.12 -9.44
N ILE A 37 -6.13 -1.45 -10.20
CA ILE A 37 -6.13 -1.31 -11.67
C ILE A 37 -7.27 -2.13 -12.28
N ASN A 38 -7.53 -3.32 -11.75
CA ASN A 38 -8.53 -4.25 -12.30
C ASN A 38 -9.97 -3.90 -11.94
N THR A 39 -10.19 -3.25 -10.80
CA THR A 39 -11.53 -3.06 -10.22
C THR A 39 -12.03 -1.61 -10.28
N HIS A 40 -11.14 -0.62 -10.25
CA HIS A 40 -11.54 0.78 -10.12
C HIS A 40 -11.98 1.37 -11.48
N PRO A 41 -13.23 1.86 -11.64
CA PRO A 41 -13.75 2.35 -12.93
C PRO A 41 -12.93 3.48 -13.56
N SER A 42 -12.35 4.36 -12.74
CA SER A 42 -11.49 5.45 -13.25
C SER A 42 -10.15 4.97 -13.80
N LEU A 43 -9.75 3.71 -13.52
CA LEU A 43 -8.53 3.10 -14.04
C LEU A 43 -8.81 2.15 -15.21
N THR A 44 -10.04 2.07 -15.71
CA THR A 44 -10.43 1.12 -16.77
C THR A 44 -9.64 1.30 -18.08
N HIS A 45 -9.12 2.49 -18.37
CA HIS A 45 -8.26 2.69 -19.55
C HIS A 45 -6.92 1.95 -19.42
N LEU A 46 -6.37 1.83 -18.20
CA LEU A 46 -5.15 1.07 -17.94
C LEU A 46 -5.35 -0.43 -18.16
N LEU A 47 -6.55 -0.99 -17.94
CA LEU A 47 -6.84 -2.42 -18.18
C LEU A 47 -6.45 -2.88 -19.59
N SER A 48 -6.71 -2.05 -20.60
CA SER A 48 -6.43 -2.36 -22.01
C SER A 48 -4.95 -2.29 -22.40
N ALA A 49 -4.10 -1.75 -21.53
CA ALA A 49 -2.69 -1.48 -21.82
C ALA A 49 -1.77 -2.15 -20.77
N VAL A 50 -1.73 -3.48 -20.81
CA VAL A 50 -1.00 -4.36 -19.88
C VAL A 50 0.47 -3.98 -19.72
N GLN A 51 1.11 -3.49 -20.78
CA GLN A 51 2.50 -3.04 -20.76
C GLN A 51 2.78 -1.89 -19.78
N PHE A 52 1.76 -1.14 -19.36
CA PHE A 52 1.92 -0.04 -18.41
C PHE A 52 1.54 -0.41 -16.98
N HIS A 53 1.04 -1.63 -16.72
CA HIS A 53 0.59 -2.04 -15.39
C HIS A 53 1.74 -2.00 -14.39
N MET A 54 2.87 -2.63 -14.71
CA MET A 54 4.02 -2.68 -13.80
C MET A 54 4.61 -1.29 -13.57
N SER A 55 4.71 -0.46 -14.61
CA SER A 55 5.17 0.93 -14.45
C SER A 55 4.21 1.75 -13.58
N TYR A 56 2.90 1.52 -13.66
CA TYR A 56 1.93 2.17 -12.79
C TYR A 56 2.08 1.72 -11.34
N VAL A 57 2.25 0.41 -11.10
CA VAL A 57 2.54 -0.15 -9.77
C VAL A 57 3.79 0.51 -9.19
N GLU A 58 4.90 0.53 -9.93
CA GLU A 58 6.15 1.15 -9.49
C GLU A 58 5.96 2.63 -9.12
N VAL A 59 5.29 3.41 -9.97
CA VAL A 59 5.09 4.85 -9.74
C VAL A 59 4.20 5.10 -8.51
N VAL A 60 3.12 4.35 -8.36
CA VAL A 60 2.21 4.49 -7.21
C VAL A 60 2.94 4.09 -5.92
N THR A 61 3.62 2.94 -5.91
CA THR A 61 4.40 2.51 -4.73
C THR A 61 5.50 3.52 -4.40
N CYS A 62 6.22 4.06 -5.39
CA CYS A 62 7.20 5.13 -5.18
C CYS A 62 6.59 6.35 -4.47
N ARG A 63 5.40 6.78 -4.90
CA ARG A 63 4.70 7.92 -4.27
C ARG A 63 4.27 7.61 -2.84
N ILE A 64 3.82 6.39 -2.57
CA ILE A 64 3.49 5.94 -1.21
C ILE A 64 4.74 6.01 -0.33
N PHE A 65 5.87 5.44 -0.77
CA PHE A 65 7.12 5.48 0.00
C PHE A 65 7.64 6.89 0.20
N TRP A 66 7.53 7.76 -0.81
CA TRP A 66 7.93 9.16 -0.71
C TRP A 66 7.18 9.92 0.39
N ILE A 67 5.88 9.67 0.54
CA ILE A 67 5.04 10.36 1.51
C ILE A 67 5.16 9.71 2.89
N VAL A 68 5.05 8.38 2.95
CA VAL A 68 4.85 7.63 4.20
C VAL A 68 6.19 7.20 4.84
N ASN A 69 7.17 6.72 4.07
CA ASN A 69 8.42 6.19 4.62
C ASN A 69 9.44 7.30 4.96
N ARG A 70 9.08 8.15 5.93
CA ARG A 70 9.90 9.31 6.35
C ARG A 70 11.28 8.94 6.89
N SER A 71 11.45 7.69 7.34
CA SER A 71 12.73 7.17 7.81
C SER A 71 13.73 6.83 6.70
N TRP A 72 13.29 6.77 5.43
CA TRP A 72 14.11 6.33 4.29
C TRP A 72 14.71 4.93 4.46
N SER A 73 14.08 4.11 5.31
CA SER A 73 14.56 2.76 5.62
C SER A 73 14.21 1.73 4.54
N GLY A 74 13.34 2.10 3.58
CA GLY A 74 12.75 1.15 2.64
C GLY A 74 11.72 0.22 3.29
N ARG A 75 11.30 0.51 4.54
CA ARG A 75 10.34 -0.29 5.30
C ARG A 75 9.30 0.61 5.94
N ILE A 76 8.07 0.58 5.45
CA ILE A 76 6.96 1.32 6.06
C ILE A 76 6.50 0.59 7.32
N THR A 77 6.67 1.23 8.47
CA THR A 77 6.23 0.69 9.75
C THR A 77 4.79 1.10 10.08
N ALA A 78 4.18 0.39 11.04
CA ALA A 78 2.87 0.76 11.58
C ALA A 78 2.85 2.19 12.16
N GLN A 79 3.98 2.69 12.66
CA GLN A 79 4.06 4.05 13.19
C GLN A 79 4.05 5.08 12.07
N GLU A 80 4.81 4.85 10.99
CA GLU A 80 4.83 5.73 9.82
C GLU A 80 3.47 5.78 9.13
N LEU A 81 2.80 4.62 8.99
CA LEU A 81 1.49 4.56 8.36
C LEU A 81 0.41 5.30 9.18
N ARG A 82 0.41 5.17 10.51
CA ARG A 82 -0.49 5.92 11.40
C ARG A 82 -0.25 7.42 11.38
N GLY A 83 0.97 7.85 11.07
CA GLY A 83 1.33 9.27 10.96
C GLY A 83 1.01 9.87 9.58
N SER A 84 0.39 9.10 8.69
CA SER A 84 0.03 9.51 7.33
C SER A 84 -1.48 9.47 7.12
N ASP A 85 -1.94 10.15 6.06
CA ASP A 85 -3.32 10.15 5.59
C ASP A 85 -3.65 8.94 4.70
N PHE A 86 -2.72 7.98 4.53
CA PHE A 86 -2.85 6.90 3.56
C PHE A 86 -4.10 6.00 3.77
N LEU A 87 -4.50 5.78 5.02
CA LEU A 87 -5.69 4.98 5.36
C LEU A 87 -6.88 5.86 5.80
N GLU A 88 -6.75 7.18 5.78
CA GLU A 88 -7.83 8.07 6.16
C GLU A 88 -8.90 8.11 5.06
N VAL A 89 -10.16 7.91 5.45
CA VAL A 89 -11.31 8.05 4.53
C VAL A 89 -11.94 9.41 4.77
N ASN A 90 -11.59 10.39 3.94
CA ASN A 90 -12.28 11.67 3.92
C ASN A 90 -13.59 11.50 3.13
N TYR A 91 -14.71 11.43 3.86
CA TYR A 91 -16.03 11.60 3.27
C TYR A 91 -16.29 13.11 3.14
N ASP A 92 -16.03 13.67 1.96
CA ASP A 92 -16.66 14.92 1.52
C ASP A 92 -18.00 14.60 0.82
#